data_AF-A0A3C0TQ88-F1
#
_entry.id   AF-A0A3C0TQ88-F1
#
_cell.length_a   1.000
_cell.length_b   1.000
_cell.length_c   1.000
_cell.angle_alpha   90.00
_cell.angle_beta   90.00
_cell.angle_gamma   90.00
#
_symmetry.space_group_name_H-M   'P 1'
#
loop_
_entity.id
_entity.type
_entity.pdbx_description
1 polymer ?
#
loop_
_entity_poly.entity_id
_entity_poly.type
_entity_poly.pdbx_seq_one_letter_code
_entity_poly.pdbx_strand_id
1 'polypeptide(L)'
;MQRMMSTRTVIRGFLLLALLGSATLLPFAMQAGEDGIEKVTMAASKGPLRCDPSVVYKGESFRLRIPPRHPSGLAIKDPKDNWFYLQDPEGEEKIMADSEFSKLSEFLIDTRSIKGKYWVDGVAKTRLIFQSTGEYLIYMADELETEPENTFSLSTTVYYHASDRR
;
A
#
# COMPACT_ATOMS: atom_id res chain seq x y z
N MET A 1 46.56 19.50 -26.08
CA MET A 1 46.13 20.86 -25.64
C MET A 1 45.23 20.65 -24.43
N GLN A 2 45.71 20.90 -23.20
CA GLN A 2 45.54 22.18 -22.45
C GLN A 2 44.04 22.50 -22.24
N ARG A 3 43.43 22.64 -21.05
CA ARG A 3 43.76 23.11 -19.68
C ARG A 3 42.64 22.56 -18.75
N MET A 4 42.83 21.97 -17.57
CA MET A 4 43.20 22.49 -16.24
C MET A 4 42.54 23.82 -15.81
N MET A 5 41.65 23.78 -14.80
CA MET A 5 41.44 24.75 -13.69
C MET A 5 40.19 24.28 -12.89
N SER A 6 40.24 23.84 -11.61
CA SER A 6 40.76 24.45 -10.37
C SER A 6 39.98 25.70 -9.98
N THR A 7 39.06 25.68 -9.01
CA THR A 7 39.17 26.17 -7.60
C THR A 7 37.74 26.60 -7.20
N ARG A 8 37.25 26.73 -5.95
CA ARG A 8 37.82 27.13 -4.66
C ARG A 8 36.77 26.88 -3.54
N THR A 9 37.27 26.44 -2.39
CA THR A 9 36.69 26.52 -1.04
C THR A 9 36.34 27.95 -0.61
N VAL A 10 35.24 28.14 0.15
CA VAL A 10 35.20 29.10 1.29
C VAL A 10 34.29 28.58 2.40
N ILE A 11 34.89 28.34 3.57
CA ILE A 11 34.27 28.24 4.89
C ILE A 11 34.30 29.64 5.50
N ARG A 12 33.22 30.11 6.14
CA ARG A 12 33.21 30.97 7.34
C ARG A 12 31.80 31.49 7.64
N GLY A 13 31.42 31.46 8.92
CA GLY A 13 30.20 32.13 9.37
C GLY A 13 29.76 31.79 10.78
N PHE A 14 30.69 31.79 11.74
CA PHE A 14 30.36 31.81 13.17
C PHE A 14 29.82 33.22 13.50
N LEU A 15 28.62 33.32 14.08
CA LEU A 15 28.25 34.50 14.85
C LEU A 15 27.52 34.07 16.13
N LEU A 16 28.24 34.27 17.23
CA LEU A 16 27.77 34.19 18.60
C LEU A 16 26.97 35.47 18.89
N LEU A 17 25.73 35.36 19.37
CA LEU A 17 25.08 36.47 20.07
C LEU A 17 24.48 35.93 21.37
N ALA A 18 25.21 36.19 22.47
CA ALA A 18 24.75 35.97 23.83
C ALA A 18 23.80 37.12 24.21
N LEU A 19 22.58 36.79 24.63
CA LEU A 19 21.69 37.69 25.35
C LEU A 19 21.56 37.17 26.77
N LEU A 20 22.14 37.93 27.70
CA LEU A 20 21.94 37.84 29.13
C LEU A 20 20.52 38.31 29.46
N GLY A 21 19.72 37.40 30.04
CA GLY A 21 18.44 37.72 30.65
C GLY A 21 18.32 36.98 31.98
N SER A 22 18.69 37.67 33.06
CA SER A 22 18.47 37.21 34.43
C SER A 22 16.97 37.16 34.73
N ALA A 23 16.45 35.99 35.08
CA ALA A 23 15.13 35.84 35.66
C ALA A 23 15.18 34.79 36.79
N THR A 24 15.23 35.30 38.00
CA THR A 24 14.60 34.85 39.25
C THR A 24 14.36 33.34 39.43
N LEU A 25 15.15 32.74 40.33
CA LEU A 25 14.94 31.40 40.90
C LEU A 25 13.67 31.38 41.79
N LEU A 26 12.66 30.63 41.37
CA LEU A 26 11.64 30.07 42.26
C LEU A 26 11.95 28.58 42.46
N PRO A 27 12.01 28.05 43.70
CA PRO A 27 12.11 26.62 43.92
C PRO A 27 10.74 25.99 43.65
N PHE A 28 10.53 25.50 42.43
CA PHE A 28 9.42 24.61 42.14
C PHE A 28 9.81 23.19 42.56
N ALA A 29 9.03 22.62 43.46
CA ALA A 29 9.18 21.26 43.93
C ALA A 29 9.09 20.28 42.75
N MET A 30 10.21 19.63 42.44
CA MET A 30 10.29 18.55 41.47
C MET A 30 9.71 17.29 42.11
N GLN A 31 8.39 17.14 41.99
CA GLN A 31 7.74 15.85 42.17
C GLN A 31 8.21 14.98 41.00
N ALA A 32 9.06 13.99 41.28
CA ALA A 32 9.36 12.93 40.34
C ALA A 32 8.07 12.13 40.10
N GLY A 33 7.24 12.61 39.18
CA GLY A 33 6.26 11.79 38.50
C GLY A 33 7.05 10.83 37.63
N GLU A 34 6.98 9.56 37.97
CA GLU A 34 7.37 8.50 37.05
C GLU A 34 6.46 8.62 35.85
N ASP A 35 6.95 9.31 34.80
CA ASP A 35 6.31 9.38 33.51
C ASP A 35 6.26 7.96 32.98
N GLY A 36 5.15 7.29 33.31
CA GLY A 36 4.71 6.06 32.69
C GLY A 36 4.61 6.35 31.20
N ILE A 37 5.69 6.09 30.49
CA ILE A 37 5.66 5.88 29.05
C ILE A 37 4.78 4.65 28.89
N GLU A 38 3.46 4.87 28.81
CA GLU A 38 2.54 3.92 28.26
C GLU A 38 3.07 3.62 26.87
N LYS A 39 3.76 2.48 26.78
CA LYS A 39 4.17 1.86 25.54
C LYS A 39 2.87 1.60 24.81
N VAL A 40 2.41 2.57 24.02
CA VAL A 40 1.29 2.45 23.09
C VAL A 40 1.71 1.37 22.12
N THR A 41 1.43 0.15 22.54
CA THR A 41 1.63 -1.04 21.76
C THR A 41 0.51 -0.95 20.76
N MET A 42 0.79 -0.27 19.64
CA MET A 42 0.00 -0.29 18.43
C MET A 42 -0.15 -1.76 18.07
N ALA A 43 -1.17 -2.41 18.64
CA ALA A 43 -1.57 -3.74 18.26
C ALA A 43 -1.92 -3.61 16.78
N ALA A 44 -0.98 -4.01 15.92
CA ALA A 44 -1.16 -4.06 14.48
C ALA A 44 -2.47 -4.79 14.25
N SER A 45 -3.50 -4.03 13.89
CA SER A 45 -4.86 -4.57 13.84
C SER A 45 -4.85 -5.64 12.76
N LYS A 46 -5.09 -6.90 13.16
CA LYS A 46 -5.42 -8.00 12.25
C LYS A 46 -6.82 -7.75 11.66
N GLY A 47 -7.00 -6.63 10.97
CA GLY A 47 -8.22 -6.33 10.26
C GLY A 47 -8.37 -7.27 9.06
N PRO A 48 -9.59 -7.62 8.64
CA PRO A 48 -9.78 -8.34 7.38
C PRO A 48 -9.59 -7.38 6.20
N LEU A 49 -9.31 -7.94 5.03
CA LEU A 49 -9.39 -7.24 3.75
C LEU A 49 -10.85 -6.82 3.49
N ARG A 50 -11.09 -5.58 3.01
CA ARG A 50 -12.45 -5.06 2.79
C ARG A 50 -12.54 -4.22 1.53
N CYS A 51 -13.68 -4.29 0.84
CA CYS A 51 -14.05 -3.38 -0.24
C CYS A 51 -15.06 -2.33 0.21
N ASP A 52 -14.87 -1.09 -0.24
CA ASP A 52 -15.75 0.04 0.04
C ASP A 52 -15.91 0.94 -1.21
N PRO A 53 -17.10 0.93 -1.87
CA PRO A 53 -18.27 0.09 -1.59
C PRO A 53 -18.06 -1.37 -2.02
N SER A 54 -18.89 -2.28 -1.50
CA SER A 54 -18.92 -3.70 -1.92
C SER A 54 -19.70 -3.93 -3.23
N VAL A 55 -20.41 -2.92 -3.73
CA VAL A 55 -21.12 -2.95 -5.01
C VAL A 55 -20.70 -1.74 -5.84
N VAL A 56 -20.22 -1.97 -7.05
CA VAL A 56 -19.75 -0.93 -7.99
C VAL A 56 -20.33 -1.10 -9.38
N TYR A 57 -20.42 0.01 -10.09
CA TYR A 57 -20.88 0.05 -11.47
C TYR A 57 -19.71 0.38 -12.41
N LYS A 58 -19.91 0.10 -13.70
CA LYS A 58 -18.98 0.50 -14.74
C LYS A 58 -18.71 2.00 -14.64
N GLY A 59 -17.43 2.38 -14.69
CA GLY A 59 -17.06 3.79 -14.56
C GLY A 59 -16.63 4.20 -13.17
N GLU A 60 -17.05 3.45 -12.15
CA GLU A 60 -16.81 3.80 -10.76
C GLU A 60 -15.49 3.23 -10.26
N SER A 61 -15.10 3.69 -9.07
CA SER A 61 -13.95 3.18 -8.34
C SER A 61 -14.38 2.73 -6.95
N PHE A 62 -13.64 1.79 -6.38
CA PHE A 62 -13.78 1.39 -4.97
C PHE A 62 -12.42 1.34 -4.28
N ARG A 63 -12.45 1.46 -2.96
CA ARG A 63 -11.26 1.31 -2.13
C ARG A 63 -11.18 -0.12 -1.61
N LEU A 64 -10.04 -0.75 -1.84
CA LEU A 64 -9.61 -1.95 -1.14
C LEU A 64 -8.84 -1.52 0.11
N ARG A 65 -9.38 -1.78 1.29
CA ARG A 65 -8.73 -1.49 2.57
C ARG A 65 -7.92 -2.71 2.99
N ILE A 66 -6.61 -2.51 3.11
CA ILE A 66 -5.61 -3.56 3.35
C ILE A 66 -5.13 -3.44 4.80
N PRO A 67 -5.11 -4.53 5.58
CA PRO A 67 -4.63 -4.48 6.96
C PRO A 67 -3.11 -4.23 7.02
N PRO A 68 -2.57 -3.63 8.10
CA PRO A 68 -1.15 -3.32 8.22
C PRO A 68 -0.19 -4.50 8.03
N ARG A 69 -0.65 -5.72 8.32
CA ARG A 69 0.03 -6.96 7.98
C ARG A 69 -0.79 -7.68 6.92
N HIS A 70 -0.27 -7.72 5.71
CA HIS A 70 -0.91 -8.35 4.55
C HIS A 70 0.13 -9.11 3.72
N PRO A 71 -0.30 -10.08 2.90
CA PRO A 71 0.59 -10.77 1.97
C PRO A 71 1.14 -9.86 0.87
N SER A 72 2.22 -10.27 0.21
CA SER A 72 2.88 -9.51 -0.85
C SER A 72 2.23 -9.66 -2.24
N GLY A 73 1.44 -10.70 -2.47
CA GLY A 73 0.71 -10.93 -3.72
C GLY A 73 -0.70 -10.34 -3.71
N LEU A 74 -1.17 -9.90 -4.89
CA LEU A 74 -2.54 -9.46 -5.14
C LEU A 74 -3.02 -9.96 -6.49
N ALA A 75 -4.11 -10.73 -6.45
CA ALA A 75 -4.84 -11.17 -7.62
C ALA A 75 -6.35 -10.87 -7.50
N ILE A 76 -7.01 -10.80 -8.64
CA ILE A 76 -8.47 -10.70 -8.73
C ILE A 76 -8.97 -11.85 -9.60
N LYS A 77 -9.95 -12.60 -9.11
CA LYS A 77 -10.68 -13.61 -9.89
C LYS A 77 -11.99 -13.03 -10.40
N ASP A 78 -12.26 -13.17 -11.69
CA ASP A 78 -13.52 -12.71 -12.28
C ASP A 78 -14.67 -13.72 -12.08
N PRO A 79 -15.94 -13.35 -12.40
CA PRO A 79 -17.09 -14.25 -12.31
C PRO A 79 -17.04 -15.47 -13.24
N LYS A 80 -16.04 -15.56 -14.11
CA LYS A 80 -15.80 -16.68 -15.03
C LYS A 80 -14.58 -17.50 -14.62
N ASP A 81 -14.16 -17.37 -13.35
CA ASP A 81 -13.02 -18.05 -12.74
C ASP A 81 -11.65 -17.78 -13.41
N ASN A 82 -11.50 -16.67 -14.13
CA ASN A 82 -10.18 -16.26 -14.62
C ASN A 82 -9.44 -15.48 -13.54
N TRP A 83 -8.18 -15.85 -13.30
CA TRP A 83 -7.27 -15.12 -12.42
C TRP A 83 -6.53 -14.01 -13.16
N PHE A 84 -6.45 -12.86 -12.50
CA PHE A 84 -5.72 -11.69 -12.95
C PHE A 84 -4.72 -11.29 -11.87
N TYR A 85 -3.45 -11.29 -12.21
CA TYR A 85 -2.34 -10.97 -11.31
C TYR A 85 -2.01 -9.48 -11.45
N LEU A 86 -1.97 -8.76 -10.32
CA LEU A 86 -1.67 -7.33 -10.25
C LEU A 86 -0.34 -7.07 -9.54
N GLN A 87 -0.09 -7.80 -8.45
CA GLN A 87 1.16 -7.77 -7.72
C GLN A 87 1.62 -9.20 -7.48
N ASP A 88 2.80 -9.54 -7.97
CA ASP A 88 3.47 -10.79 -7.70
C ASP A 88 4.92 -10.48 -7.26
N PRO A 89 5.33 -10.84 -6.03
CA PRO A 89 6.69 -10.58 -5.56
C PRO A 89 7.76 -11.31 -6.39
N GLU A 90 7.46 -12.52 -6.88
CA GLU A 90 8.36 -13.38 -7.65
C GLU A 90 8.22 -13.17 -9.16
N GLY A 91 7.07 -12.64 -9.59
CA GLY A 91 6.75 -12.33 -10.97
C GLY A 91 7.24 -10.96 -11.47
N GLU A 92 6.96 -10.70 -12.75
CA GLU A 92 7.20 -9.38 -13.39
C GLU A 92 6.03 -8.41 -13.14
N GLU A 93 4.92 -8.91 -12.62
CA GLU A 93 3.66 -8.20 -12.49
C GLU A 93 3.67 -7.34 -11.23
N LYS A 94 3.99 -6.06 -11.39
CA LYS A 94 4.04 -5.12 -10.27
C LYS A 94 3.31 -3.84 -10.62
N ILE A 95 2.17 -3.61 -9.98
CA ILE A 95 1.46 -2.32 -10.07
C ILE A 95 2.22 -1.19 -9.36
N MET A 96 3.09 -1.53 -8.40
CA MET A 96 3.99 -0.63 -7.69
C MET A 96 5.21 -1.38 -7.14
N ALA A 97 6.19 -0.67 -6.60
CA ALA A 97 7.35 -1.32 -5.99
C ALA A 97 6.94 -2.11 -4.72
N ASP A 98 7.59 -3.24 -4.44
CA ASP A 98 7.23 -4.10 -3.30
C ASP A 98 7.29 -3.35 -1.95
N SER A 99 8.22 -2.41 -1.81
CA SER A 99 8.36 -1.58 -0.60
C SER A 99 7.28 -0.50 -0.43
N GLU A 100 6.59 -0.14 -1.52
CA GLU A 100 5.41 0.71 -1.51
C GLU A 100 4.17 -0.14 -1.22
N PHE A 101 4.07 -1.29 -1.89
CA PHE A 101 2.97 -2.24 -1.71
C PHE A 101 2.88 -2.72 -0.26
N SER A 102 4.01 -3.06 0.38
CA SER A 102 4.05 -3.54 1.77
C SER A 102 3.61 -2.50 2.82
N LYS A 103 3.44 -1.24 2.43
CA LYS A 103 3.00 -0.12 3.29
C LYS A 103 1.60 0.34 2.92
N LEU A 104 0.99 -0.28 1.91
CA LEU A 104 -0.28 0.14 1.36
C LEU A 104 -1.40 -0.22 2.32
N SER A 105 -2.08 0.80 2.86
CA SER A 105 -3.27 0.62 3.69
C SER A 105 -4.56 0.66 2.88
N GLU A 106 -4.52 1.32 1.72
CA GLU A 106 -5.67 1.44 0.82
C GLU A 106 -5.20 1.42 -0.65
N PHE A 107 -5.93 0.69 -1.49
CA PHE A 107 -5.74 0.69 -2.93
C PHE A 107 -7.02 1.14 -3.64
N LEU A 108 -6.95 2.24 -4.38
CA LEU A 108 -8.08 2.74 -5.16
C LEU A 108 -8.11 2.02 -6.52
N ILE A 109 -9.18 1.26 -6.76
CA ILE A 109 -9.34 0.48 -7.99
C ILE A 109 -10.38 1.17 -8.87
N ASP A 110 -9.96 1.66 -10.05
CA ASP A 110 -10.86 2.20 -11.08
C ASP A 110 -11.26 1.10 -12.08
N THR A 111 -12.56 0.78 -12.12
CA THR A 111 -13.12 -0.28 -12.95
C THR A 111 -12.92 -0.06 -14.45
N ARG A 112 -12.66 1.18 -14.91
CA ARG A 112 -12.44 1.47 -16.33
C ARG A 112 -11.01 1.25 -16.80
N SER A 113 -10.05 1.29 -15.90
CA SER A 113 -8.64 1.38 -16.26
C SER A 113 -7.79 0.24 -15.71
N ILE A 114 -8.23 -0.41 -14.62
CA ILE A 114 -7.46 -1.48 -14.00
C ILE A 114 -7.33 -2.69 -14.91
N LYS A 115 -6.08 -3.04 -15.21
CA LYS A 115 -5.70 -4.21 -16.01
C LYS A 115 -4.93 -5.18 -15.12
N GLY A 116 -5.03 -6.46 -15.43
CA GLY A 116 -4.22 -7.50 -14.81
C GLY A 116 -3.65 -8.41 -15.88
N LYS A 117 -2.53 -9.07 -15.55
CA LYS A 117 -1.98 -10.13 -16.38
C LYS A 117 -2.76 -11.42 -16.11
N TYR A 118 -3.02 -12.20 -17.15
CA TYR A 118 -3.67 -13.51 -17.08
C TYR A 118 -2.99 -14.43 -18.09
N TRP A 119 -3.09 -15.74 -17.87
CA TRP A 119 -2.42 -16.73 -18.71
C TRP A 119 -3.42 -17.46 -19.61
N VAL A 120 -3.08 -17.59 -20.89
CA VAL A 120 -3.83 -18.40 -21.87
C VAL A 120 -2.84 -19.22 -22.65
N ASP A 121 -2.97 -20.54 -22.60
CA ASP A 121 -2.10 -21.50 -23.29
C ASP A 121 -0.61 -21.26 -22.97
N GLY A 122 -0.28 -20.97 -21.70
CA GLY A 122 1.09 -20.68 -21.26
C GLY A 122 1.64 -19.33 -21.72
N VAL A 123 0.82 -18.48 -22.33
CA VAL A 123 1.21 -17.13 -22.75
C VAL A 123 0.55 -16.08 -21.87
N ALA A 124 1.37 -15.24 -21.25
CA ALA A 124 0.94 -14.06 -20.51
C ALA A 124 0.26 -13.04 -21.44
N LYS A 125 -0.94 -12.61 -21.06
CA LYS A 125 -1.69 -11.54 -21.72
C LYS A 125 -2.16 -10.52 -20.68
N THR A 126 -2.39 -9.28 -21.10
CA THR A 126 -2.92 -8.23 -20.22
C THR A 126 -4.27 -7.77 -20.74
N ARG A 127 -5.28 -7.72 -19.88
CA ARG A 127 -6.62 -7.22 -20.25
C ARG A 127 -7.27 -6.46 -19.09
N LEU A 128 -8.35 -5.73 -19.39
CA LEU A 128 -9.18 -5.07 -18.38
C LEU A 128 -9.84 -6.13 -17.50
N ILE A 129 -9.85 -5.93 -16.18
CA ILE A 129 -10.40 -6.90 -15.22
C ILE A 129 -11.94 -6.85 -15.21
N PHE A 130 -12.53 -5.67 -15.04
CA PHE A 130 -13.97 -5.49 -14.84
C PHE A 130 -14.74 -5.40 -16.17
N GLN A 131 -15.03 -6.57 -16.76
CA GLN A 131 -15.71 -6.67 -18.06
C GLN A 131 -17.12 -7.26 -18.00
N SER A 132 -17.37 -8.17 -17.06
CA SER A 132 -18.65 -8.89 -16.93
C SER A 132 -19.30 -8.59 -15.58
N THR A 133 -20.62 -8.44 -15.55
CA THR A 133 -21.37 -8.33 -14.30
C THR A 133 -21.19 -9.60 -13.45
N GLY A 134 -21.00 -9.43 -12.14
CA GLY A 134 -20.93 -10.55 -11.19
C GLY A 134 -20.03 -10.25 -10.01
N GLU A 135 -19.80 -11.28 -9.19
CA GLU A 135 -18.91 -11.21 -8.04
C GLU A 135 -17.45 -11.45 -8.45
N TYR A 136 -16.58 -10.51 -8.07
CA TYR A 136 -15.13 -10.63 -8.22
C TYR A 136 -14.53 -10.93 -6.85
N LEU A 137 -13.65 -11.93 -6.79
CA LEU A 137 -12.86 -12.24 -5.60
C LEU A 137 -11.56 -11.48 -5.67
N ILE A 138 -11.27 -10.68 -4.66
CA ILE A 138 -9.96 -10.07 -4.45
C ILE A 138 -9.21 -10.93 -3.46
N TYR A 139 -8.04 -11.38 -3.86
CA TYR A 139 -7.25 -12.37 -3.13
C TYR A 139 -5.83 -11.86 -2.94
N MET A 140 -5.31 -12.00 -1.72
CA MET A 140 -3.93 -11.73 -1.38
C MET A 140 -3.33 -12.96 -0.74
N ALA A 141 -2.14 -13.35 -1.18
CA ALA A 141 -1.35 -14.44 -0.62
C ALA A 141 0.14 -14.17 -0.86
N ASP A 142 1.02 -14.84 -0.12
CA ASP A 142 2.47 -14.69 -0.33
C ASP A 142 2.90 -15.40 -1.62
N GLU A 143 2.25 -16.52 -1.95
CA GLU A 143 2.42 -17.25 -3.21
C GLU A 143 1.07 -17.39 -3.94
N LEU A 144 0.91 -16.76 -5.10
CA LEU A 144 -0.39 -16.78 -5.81
C LEU A 144 -0.62 -18.06 -6.64
N GLU A 145 0.40 -18.90 -6.80
CA GLU A 145 0.36 -20.10 -7.64
C GLU A 145 0.05 -21.40 -6.86
N THR A 146 0.25 -21.40 -5.54
CA THR A 146 0.30 -22.61 -4.71
C THR A 146 -0.85 -22.65 -3.68
N GLU A 147 -2.08 -22.86 -4.14
CA GLU A 147 -3.10 -23.42 -3.25
C GLU A 147 -2.96 -24.94 -3.16
N PRO A 148 -3.01 -25.56 -1.96
CA PRO A 148 -3.49 -25.03 -0.67
C PRO A 148 -2.39 -24.64 0.35
N GLU A 149 -1.14 -24.47 -0.09
CA GLU A 149 0.03 -24.38 0.81
C GLU A 149 0.23 -22.98 1.43
N ASN A 150 -0.53 -21.98 0.97
CA ASN A 150 -0.53 -20.64 1.53
C ASN A 150 -0.89 -20.62 3.03
N THR A 151 0.11 -20.32 3.87
CA THR A 151 -0.06 -20.20 5.32
C THR A 151 -0.69 -18.87 5.76
N PHE A 152 -0.66 -17.86 4.88
CA PHE A 152 -1.26 -16.55 5.12
C PHE A 152 -1.90 -16.00 3.85
N SER A 153 -3.23 -15.98 3.82
CA SER A 153 -4.02 -15.37 2.77
C SER A 153 -5.13 -14.50 3.33
N LEU A 154 -5.55 -13.51 2.54
CA LEU A 154 -6.66 -12.62 2.81
C LEU A 154 -7.54 -12.53 1.57
N SER A 155 -8.84 -12.44 1.76
CA SER A 155 -9.77 -12.29 0.65
C SER A 155 -10.98 -11.44 0.99
N THR A 156 -11.57 -10.86 -0.04
CA THR A 156 -12.84 -10.13 0.04
C THR A 156 -13.51 -10.17 -1.33
N THR A 157 -14.79 -9.82 -1.41
CA THR A 157 -15.52 -9.78 -2.68
C THR A 157 -16.06 -8.38 -2.97
N VAL A 158 -16.21 -8.11 -4.26
CA VAL A 158 -16.90 -6.93 -4.77
C VAL A 158 -17.85 -7.37 -5.88
N TYR A 159 -19.10 -6.92 -5.80
CA TYR A 159 -20.07 -7.14 -6.86
C TYR A 159 -20.00 -6.01 -7.88
N TYR A 160 -19.78 -6.34 -9.15
CA TYR A 160 -19.67 -5.37 -10.22
C TYR A 160 -20.84 -5.47 -11.19
N HIS A 161 -21.37 -4.32 -11.60
CA HIS A 161 -22.31 -4.18 -12.70
C HIS A 161 -21.63 -3.59 -13.94
N ALA A 162 -21.68 -4.30 -15.07
CA ALA A 162 -21.12 -3.84 -16.35
C ALA A 162 -21.93 -2.70 -17.02
N SER A 163 -22.98 -2.21 -16.37
CA SER A 163 -23.76 -1.04 -16.77
C SER A 163 -23.45 0.16 -15.89
N ASP A 164 -23.74 1.37 -16.37
CA ASP A 164 -23.70 2.57 -15.54
C ASP A 164 -24.75 2.52 -14.42
N ARG A 165 -24.52 3.25 -13.33
CA ARG A 165 -25.52 3.44 -12.27
C ARG A 165 -26.67 4.29 -12.82
N ARG A 166 -27.89 3.77 -12.75
CA ARG A 166 -29.10 4.50 -13.13
C ARG A 166 -29.58 5.41 -12.01
#